data_AF-A0A9D4XZ91-F1
#
_entry.id   AF-A0A9D4XZ91-F1
#
_cell.length_a   1.000
_cell.length_b   1.000
_cell.length_c   1.000
_cell.angle_alpha   90.00
_cell.angle_beta   90.00
_cell.angle_gamma   90.00
#
_symmetry.space_group_name_H-M   'P 1'
#
loop_
_entity.id
_entity.type
_entity.pdbx_description
1 polymer ?
#
loop_
_entity_poly.entity_id
_entity_poly.type
_entity_poly.pdbx_seq_one_letter_code
_entity_poly.pdbx_strand_id
1 'polypeptide(L)'
;MQIVTMHDRWEAYRGESTDAKDLIFTLKRSSLIQLKTKLDVFLAGNTKENVCDFKVKGSWLERSCIVYAGESNNIVAQMHKKHTVQSVLIGKDQFMVTVYPNVDYAFIVALIVILDEINDDEKEE
;
A
#
# COMPACT_ATOMS: atom_id res chain seq x y z
N MET A 1 1.11 14.50 7.31
CA MET A 1 0.67 13.76 8.50
C MET A 1 -0.43 12.80 8.06
N GLN A 2 -0.39 11.56 8.52
CA GLN A 2 -1.38 10.52 8.21
C GLN A 2 -2.49 10.59 9.27
N ILE A 3 -3.76 10.61 8.83
CA ILE A 3 -4.91 10.54 9.73
C ILE A 3 -5.68 9.27 9.37
N VAL A 4 -5.80 8.36 10.34
CA VAL A 4 -6.63 7.16 10.24
C VAL A 4 -8.06 7.57 10.60
N THR A 5 -9.01 7.43 9.67
CA THR A 5 -10.43 7.70 9.95
C THR A 5 -11.26 6.43 9.78
N MET A 6 -12.17 6.22 10.74
CA MET A 6 -13.05 5.06 10.99
C MET A 6 -12.95 3.88 10.00
N HIS A 7 -12.06 2.97 10.43
CA HIS A 7 -11.97 1.52 10.25
C HIS A 7 -11.55 0.87 8.93
N ASP A 8 -11.20 1.59 7.86
CA ASP A 8 -10.49 0.95 6.70
C ASP A 8 -10.00 1.94 5.62
N ARG A 9 -9.77 3.21 5.98
CA ARG A 9 -9.43 4.27 5.01
C ARG A 9 -8.17 5.03 5.43
N TRP A 10 -7.29 5.26 4.47
CA TRP A 10 -6.09 6.08 4.61
C TRP A 10 -6.04 7.13 3.50
N GLU A 11 -5.58 8.32 3.82
CA GLU A 11 -5.50 9.44 2.89
C GLU A 11 -4.09 10.01 2.89
N ALA A 12 -3.56 10.23 1.68
CA ALA A 12 -2.24 10.82 1.47
C ALA A 12 -2.39 12.23 0.92
N TYR A 13 -1.75 13.19 1.58
CA TYR A 13 -1.79 14.61 1.24
C TYR A 13 -0.41 15.12 0.83
N ARG A 14 -0.40 16.19 0.05
CA ARG A 14 0.82 16.89 -0.35
C ARG A 14 1.42 17.63 0.84
N GLY A 15 2.68 17.32 1.14
CA GLY A 15 3.44 17.97 2.21
C GLY A 15 2.81 17.77 3.58
N GLU A 16 2.91 18.78 4.45
CA GLU A 16 2.32 18.78 5.79
C GLU A 16 0.94 19.43 5.76
N SER A 17 0.05 18.88 4.94
CA SER A 17 -1.34 19.35 4.81
C SER A 17 -2.34 18.24 5.10
N THR A 18 -3.57 18.65 5.41
CA THR A 18 -4.77 17.81 5.43
C THR A 18 -5.94 18.50 4.71
N ASP A 19 -5.65 19.57 3.96
CA ASP A 19 -6.65 20.27 3.16
C ASP A 19 -7.11 19.37 2.01
N ALA A 20 -8.40 19.37 1.70
CA ALA A 20 -8.96 18.57 0.61
C ALA A 20 -8.31 18.84 -0.76
N LYS A 21 -7.85 20.07 -1.00
CA LYS A 21 -7.13 20.46 -2.24
C LYS A 21 -5.77 19.78 -2.39
N ASP A 22 -5.19 19.35 -1.27
CA ASP A 22 -3.86 18.74 -1.19
C ASP A 22 -3.93 17.22 -1.17
N LEU A 23 -5.14 16.63 -1.19
CA LEU A 23 -5.33 15.18 -1.31
C LEU A 23 -4.67 14.69 -2.61
N ILE A 24 -3.84 13.65 -2.50
CA ILE A 24 -3.19 12.99 -3.63
C ILE A 24 -3.93 11.70 -3.98
N PHE A 25 -4.16 10.86 -2.98
CA PHE A 25 -4.90 9.62 -3.13
C PHE A 25 -5.50 9.15 -1.81
N THR A 26 -6.44 8.22 -1.94
CA THR A 26 -7.09 7.49 -0.87
C THR A 26 -6.82 6.01 -1.04
N LEU A 27 -6.54 5.30 0.05
CA LEU A 27 -6.59 3.85 0.14
C LEU A 27 -7.82 3.41 0.91
N LYS A 28 -8.46 2.35 0.42
CA LYS A 28 -9.52 1.64 1.14
C LYS A 28 -9.19 0.16 1.22
N ARG A 29 -9.40 -0.44 2.39
CA ARG A 29 -9.39 -1.90 2.51
C ARG A 29 -10.66 -2.46 1.87
N SER A 30 -10.51 -3.44 0.99
CA SER A 30 -11.66 -4.06 0.30
C SER A 30 -12.12 -5.37 0.94
N SER A 31 -11.42 -5.87 1.95
CA SER A 31 -11.78 -7.10 2.70
C SER A 31 -11.08 -7.15 4.05
N LEU A 32 -11.83 -7.51 5.09
CA LEU A 32 -11.38 -7.72 6.48
C LEU A 32 -11.07 -9.20 6.80
N ILE A 33 -11.25 -10.11 5.83
CA ILE A 33 -11.18 -11.56 6.08
C ILE A 33 -9.95 -12.17 5.39
N GLN A 34 -8.98 -12.55 6.24
CA GLN A 34 -7.91 -13.55 6.09
C GLN A 34 -6.68 -13.26 5.20
N LEU A 35 -5.53 -13.12 5.86
CA LEU A 35 -4.13 -13.38 5.42
C LEU A 35 -3.58 -12.62 4.19
N LYS A 36 -4.45 -12.06 3.35
CA LYS A 36 -4.08 -11.42 2.08
C LYS A 36 -4.61 -9.99 2.04
N THR A 37 -3.68 -9.05 2.00
CA THR A 37 -3.93 -7.63 1.83
C THR A 37 -4.57 -7.38 0.46
N LYS A 38 -5.77 -6.79 0.47
CA LYS A 38 -6.45 -6.28 -0.72
C LYS A 38 -6.88 -4.83 -0.47
N LEU A 39 -6.17 -3.90 -1.12
CA LEU A 39 -6.43 -2.47 -0.99
C LEU A 39 -6.75 -1.88 -2.36
N ASP A 40 -7.76 -1.03 -2.39
CA ASP A 40 -8.13 -0.23 -3.56
C ASP A 40 -7.61 1.20 -3.36
N VAL A 41 -6.92 1.73 -4.37
CA VAL A 41 -6.35 3.09 -4.36
C VAL A 41 -7.14 3.95 -5.33
N PHE A 42 -7.56 5.12 -4.87
CA PHE A 42 -8.29 6.12 -5.64
C PHE A 42 -7.49 7.41 -5.67
N LEU A 43 -7.12 7.89 -6.85
CA LEU A 43 -6.47 9.19 -7.00
C LEU A 43 -7.48 10.31 -6.68
N ALA A 44 -7.01 11.48 -6.25
CA ALA A 44 -7.90 12.57 -5.83
C ALA A 44 -8.91 13.03 -6.90
N GLY A 45 -8.60 12.84 -8.19
CA GLY A 45 -9.52 13.11 -9.29
C GLY A 45 -10.67 12.10 -9.43
N ASN A 46 -10.55 10.92 -8.82
CA ASN A 46 -11.54 9.84 -8.86
C ASN A 46 -12.57 9.98 -7.73
N THR A 47 -13.37 11.05 -7.79
CA THR A 47 -14.32 11.41 -6.72
C THR A 47 -15.50 10.43 -6.60
N LYS A 48 -15.75 9.61 -7.62
CA LYS A 48 -16.82 8.60 -7.59
C LYS A 48 -16.40 7.33 -6.86
N GLU A 49 -15.10 7.02 -6.83
CA GLU A 49 -14.53 5.85 -6.15
C GLU A 49 -15.20 4.50 -6.52
N ASN A 50 -15.81 4.38 -7.71
CA ASN A 50 -16.50 3.16 -8.17
C ASN A 50 -15.54 2.11 -8.74
N VAL A 51 -14.41 2.57 -9.30
CA VAL A 51 -13.35 1.73 -9.89
C VAL A 51 -12.04 2.31 -9.39
N CYS A 52 -11.15 1.48 -8.83
CA CYS A 52 -9.87 1.94 -8.32
C CYS A 52 -8.91 2.32 -9.46
N ASP A 53 -8.04 3.28 -9.20
CA ASP A 53 -6.94 3.65 -10.11
C ASP A 53 -5.75 2.70 -9.97
N PHE A 54 -5.55 2.16 -8.77
CA PHE A 54 -4.58 1.09 -8.50
C PHE A 54 -5.15 0.07 -7.52
N LYS A 55 -4.62 -1.14 -7.59
CA LYS A 55 -5.00 -2.24 -6.71
C LYS A 55 -3.76 -2.88 -6.09
N VAL A 56 -3.77 -3.04 -4.77
CA VAL A 56 -2.74 -3.80 -4.06
C VAL A 56 -3.30 -5.18 -3.71
N LYS A 57 -2.56 -6.24 -4.05
CA LYS A 57 -2.88 -7.63 -3.68
C LYS A 57 -1.64 -8.31 -3.10
N GLY A 58 -1.83 -9.37 -2.32
CA GLY A 58 -0.74 -10.23 -1.83
C GLY A 58 -0.71 -10.28 -0.32
N SER A 59 0.43 -10.62 0.28
CA SER A 59 0.60 -10.64 1.73
C SER A 59 1.82 -9.83 2.14
N TRP A 60 1.63 -8.92 3.10
CA TRP A 60 2.72 -8.18 3.71
C TRP A 60 3.70 -9.08 4.46
N LEU A 61 3.17 -10.03 5.26
CA LEU A 61 3.99 -10.98 6.03
C LEU A 61 4.85 -11.88 5.13
N GLU A 62 4.30 -12.32 3.99
CA GLU A 62 5.06 -13.11 3.00
C GLU A 62 5.96 -12.25 2.11
N ARG A 63 5.90 -10.91 2.24
CA ARG A 63 6.58 -9.93 1.39
C ARG A 63 6.27 -10.14 -0.10
N SER A 64 5.00 -10.41 -0.40
CA SER A 64 4.49 -10.81 -1.72
C SER A 64 3.49 -9.80 -2.32
N CYS A 65 3.40 -8.59 -1.77
CA CYS A 65 2.52 -7.54 -2.26
C CYS A 65 2.84 -7.14 -3.72
N ILE A 66 1.81 -6.97 -4.54
CA ILE A 66 1.87 -6.54 -5.93
C ILE A 66 0.88 -5.39 -6.11
N VAL A 67 1.34 -4.32 -6.77
CA VAL A 67 0.53 -3.15 -7.13
C VAL A 67 0.20 -3.25 -8.62
N TYR A 68 -1.09 -3.14 -8.95
CA TYR A 68 -1.64 -3.20 -10.30
C TYR A 68 -2.24 -1.84 -10.70
N ALA A 69 -2.19 -1.51 -11.98
CA ALA A 69 -2.95 -0.40 -12.55
C ALA A 69 -4.43 -0.79 -12.70
N GLY A 70 -5.30 -0.11 -11.96
CA GLY A 70 -6.74 -0.35 -11.88
C GLY A 70 -7.11 -1.79 -11.59
N GLU A 71 -8.16 -2.28 -12.28
CA GLU A 71 -8.61 -3.68 -12.23
C GLU A 71 -7.86 -4.59 -13.21
N SER A 72 -6.82 -4.10 -13.89
CA SER A 72 -6.09 -4.86 -14.90
C SER A 72 -5.04 -5.80 -14.29
N ASN A 73 -4.41 -6.62 -15.13
CA ASN A 73 -3.23 -7.42 -14.76
C ASN A 73 -1.91 -6.68 -14.99
N ASN A 74 -1.93 -5.37 -15.29
CA ASN A 74 -0.72 -4.58 -15.49
C ASN A 74 -0.07 -4.25 -14.15
N ILE A 75 1.10 -4.84 -13.89
CA ILE A 75 1.85 -4.65 -12.65
C ILE A 75 2.67 -3.36 -12.75
N VAL A 76 2.55 -2.50 -11.73
CA VAL A 76 3.30 -1.24 -11.61
C VAL A 76 4.37 -1.30 -10.53
N ALA A 77 4.20 -2.15 -9.52
CA ALA A 77 5.24 -2.46 -8.56
C ALA A 77 5.06 -3.87 -7.97
N GLN A 78 6.17 -4.50 -7.58
CA GLN A 78 6.17 -5.84 -7.01
C GLN A 78 7.16 -5.96 -5.84
N MET A 79 6.68 -6.45 -4.70
CA MET A 79 7.49 -6.77 -3.54
C MET A 79 8.10 -8.18 -3.68
N HIS A 80 9.33 -8.31 -3.19
CA HIS A 80 10.08 -9.54 -3.17
C HIS A 80 10.70 -9.74 -1.79
N LYS A 81 10.54 -10.94 -1.24
CA LYS A 81 11.26 -11.37 -0.03
C LYS A 81 12.76 -11.43 -0.32
N LYS A 82 13.58 -10.74 0.48
CA LYS A 82 15.03 -10.82 0.37
C LYS A 82 15.54 -11.89 1.34
N HIS A 83 15.90 -13.05 0.81
CA HIS A 83 16.51 -14.10 1.62
C HIS A 83 18.01 -13.83 1.79
N THR A 84 18.43 -13.39 2.98
CA THR A 84 19.85 -13.36 3.35
C THR A 84 20.08 -14.26 4.56
N VAL A 85 21.28 -14.85 4.69
CA VAL A 85 21.63 -15.70 5.84
C VAL A 85 21.52 -14.90 7.16
N GLN A 86 21.77 -13.59 7.11
CA GLN A 86 21.60 -12.66 8.23
C GLN A 86 20.14 -12.36 8.59
N SER A 87 19.22 -12.24 7.62
CA SER A 87 17.81 -11.92 7.91
C SER A 87 17.11 -13.02 8.71
N VAL A 88 17.54 -14.28 8.56
CA VAL A 88 17.05 -15.43 9.35
C VAL A 88 17.55 -15.37 10.81
N LEU A 89 18.74 -14.83 11.04
CA LEU A 89 19.39 -14.79 12.36
C LEU A 89 19.07 -13.53 13.18
N ILE A 90 18.75 -12.41 12.52
CA ILE A 90 18.66 -11.08 13.16
C ILE A 90 17.22 -10.56 13.27
N GLY A 91 16.23 -11.24 12.65
CA GLY A 91 14.82 -10.84 12.72
C GLY A 91 14.51 -9.49 12.05
N LYS A 92 15.45 -8.92 11.28
CA LYS A 92 15.21 -7.73 10.46
C LYS A 92 14.65 -8.17 9.12
N ASP A 93 13.36 -7.91 8.91
CA ASP A 93 12.69 -8.14 7.65
C ASP A 93 13.33 -7.31 6.55
N GLN A 94 14.04 -7.98 5.63
CA GLN A 94 14.54 -7.36 4.41
C GLN A 94 13.62 -7.74 3.26
N PHE A 95 13.09 -6.73 2.58
CA PHE A 95 12.38 -6.90 1.32
C PHE A 95 12.93 -5.95 0.27
N MET A 96 12.64 -6.25 -0.99
CA MET A 96 12.91 -5.37 -2.12
C MET A 96 11.60 -5.09 -2.85
N VAL A 97 11.51 -3.94 -3.50
CA VAL A 97 10.37 -3.60 -4.35
C VAL A 97 10.90 -3.22 -5.72
N THR A 98 10.45 -3.94 -6.73
CA THR A 98 10.62 -3.57 -8.14
C THR A 98 9.55 -2.55 -8.49
N VAL A 99 9.95 -1.36 -8.92
CA VAL A 99 9.04 -0.34 -9.45
C VAL A 99 9.24 -0.30 -10.97
N TYR A 100 8.16 -0.48 -11.72
CA TYR A 100 8.22 -0.53 -13.19
C TYR A 100 8.37 0.89 -13.79
N PRO A 101 8.88 1.02 -15.03
CA PRO A 101 9.07 2.32 -15.67
C PRO A 101 7.79 3.18 -15.68
N ASN A 102 7.98 4.50 -15.58
CA ASN A 102 6.91 5.52 -15.60
C ASN A 102 5.98 5.50 -14.37
N VAL A 103 6.36 4.81 -13.30
CA VAL A 103 5.64 4.80 -12.03
C VAL A 103 6.35 5.72 -11.04
N ASP A 104 5.57 6.51 -10.30
CA ASP A 104 6.09 7.42 -9.28
C ASP A 104 6.59 6.62 -8.05
N TYR A 105 7.87 6.77 -7.72
CA TYR A 105 8.49 6.07 -6.59
C TYR A 105 7.97 6.54 -5.23
N ALA A 106 7.68 7.83 -5.08
CA ALA A 106 7.15 8.38 -3.83
C ALA A 106 5.73 7.84 -3.56
N PHE A 107 4.92 7.68 -4.62
CA PHE A 107 3.63 7.00 -4.53
C PHE A 107 3.80 5.56 -4.01
N ILE A 108 4.70 4.78 -4.59
CA ILE A 108 4.95 3.40 -4.13
C ILE A 108 5.47 3.35 -2.69
N VAL A 109 6.37 4.24 -2.30
CA VAL A 109 6.86 4.33 -0.91
C VAL A 109 5.73 4.67 0.05
N ALA A 110 4.84 5.60 -0.31
CA ALA A 110 3.68 5.93 0.52
C ALA A 110 2.73 4.72 0.69
N LEU A 111 2.50 3.92 -0.36
CA LEU A 111 1.74 2.66 -0.23
C LEU A 111 2.41 1.68 0.75
N ILE A 112 3.75 1.56 0.71
CA ILE A 112 4.51 0.68 1.60
C ILE A 112 4.36 1.13 3.06
N VAL A 113 4.43 2.43 3.34
CA VAL A 113 4.25 2.98 4.69
C VAL A 113 2.84 2.70 5.22
N ILE A 114 1.80 2.88 4.39
CA ILE A 114 0.42 2.57 4.78
C ILE A 114 0.25 1.06 5.01
N LEU A 115 0.88 0.22 4.18
CA LEU A 115 0.88 -1.23 4.38
C LEU A 115 1.58 -1.63 5.68
N ASP A 116 2.71 -1.03 6.03
CA ASP A 116 3.43 -1.30 7.28
C ASP A 116 2.54 -0.99 8.49
N GLU A 117 1.94 0.21 8.53
CA GLU A 117 0.99 0.63 9.56
C GLU A 117 -0.18 -0.37 9.73
N ILE A 118 -0.82 -0.74 8.61
CA ILE A 118 -1.93 -1.71 8.59
C ILE A 118 -1.56 -3.04 9.25
N ASN A 119 -0.32 -3.50 9.07
CA ASN A 119 0.11 -4.81 9.53
C ASN A 119 0.87 -4.75 10.88
N ASP A 120 1.15 -3.57 11.40
CA ASP A 120 1.65 -3.40 12.76
C ASP A 120 0.50 -3.41 13.78
N ASP A 121 -0.67 -2.84 13.44
CA ASP A 121 -1.90 -2.93 14.25
C ASP A 121 -2.38 -4.38 14.45
N GLU A 122 -2.15 -5.27 13.48
CA GLU A 122 -2.57 -6.69 13.52
C GLU A 122 -1.65 -7.58 14.38
N LYS A 123 -0.55 -7.05 14.94
CA LYS A 123 0.36 -7.81 15.84
C LYS A 123 -0.01 -7.69 17.33
N GLU A 124 -0.94 -6.80 17.68
CA GLU A 124 -1.35 -6.54 19.06
C GLU A 124 -2.66 -7.24 19.48
N GLU A 125 -3.27 -8.06 18.60
CA GLU A 125 -4.38 -8.99 18.93
C GLU A 125 -3.91 -10.46 19.01
#